data_AF-A0A662DAR4-F1
#
_entry.id   AF-A0A662DAR4-F1
#
_cell.length_a   1.000
_cell.length_b   1.000
_cell.length_c   1.000
_cell.angle_alpha   90.00
_cell.angle_beta   90.00
_cell.angle_gamma   90.00
#
_symmetry.space_group_name_H-M   'P 1'
#
loop_
_entity.id
_entity.type
_entity.pdbx_description
1 polymer ?
#
loop_
_entity_poly.entity_id
_entity_poly.type
_entity_poly.pdbx_seq_one_letter_code
_entity_poly.pdbx_strand_id
1 'polypeptide(L)' 'MAVDKTKLALRKKEKEVEIFRQIARVISSSLELDEVLKEIVEMAVSLTRADSCLIYLFDEVKKNLF' A
#
# COMPACT_ATOMS: atom_id res chain seq x y z
N MET A 1 -15.76 31.56 -16.24
CA MET A 1 -16.32 30.30 -16.82
C MET A 1 -15.25 29.34 -17.35
N ALA A 2 -14.36 29.71 -18.30
CA ALA A 2 -13.29 28.81 -18.75
C ALA A 2 -12.11 28.69 -17.75
N VAL A 3 -11.70 29.81 -17.15
CA VAL A 3 -10.58 29.86 -16.18
C VAL A 3 -10.88 29.07 -14.89
N ASP A 4 -12.15 29.02 -14.47
CA ASP A 4 -12.58 28.32 -13.25
C ASP A 4 -12.51 26.80 -13.40
N LYS A 5 -12.88 26.27 -14.58
CA LYS A 5 -12.72 24.84 -14.91
C LYS A 5 -11.25 24.43 -14.90
N THR A 6 -10.35 25.28 -15.41
CA THR A 6 -8.91 25.01 -15.42
C THR A 6 -8.34 24.99 -14.00
N LYS A 7 -8.74 25.94 -13.13
CA LYS A 7 -8.34 25.95 -11.71
C LYS A 7 -8.85 24.73 -10.95
N LEU A 8 -10.08 24.28 -11.22
CA LEU A 8 -10.66 23.07 -10.62
C LEU A 8 -9.92 21.80 -11.06
N ALA A 9 -9.62 21.68 -12.36
CA ALA A 9 -8.85 20.56 -12.89
C ALA A 9 -7.42 20.53 -12.33
N LEU A 10 -6.79 21.69 -12.19
CA LEU A 10 -5.46 21.83 -11.60
C LEU A 10 -5.45 21.42 -10.12
N ARG A 11 -6.39 21.91 -9.31
CA ARG A 11 -6.52 21.50 -7.90
C ARG A 11 -6.79 20.01 -7.74
N LYS A 12 -7.57 19.42 -8.65
CA LYS A 12 -7.80 17.97 -8.67
C LYS A 12 -6.49 17.22 -8.96
N LYS A 13 -5.70 17.67 -9.93
CA LYS A 13 -4.40 17.09 -10.27
C LYS A 13 -3.37 17.26 -9.16
N GLU A 14 -3.31 18.41 -8.51
CA GLU A 14 -2.46 18.65 -7.34
C GLU A 14 -2.79 17.69 -6.20
N LYS A 15 -4.09 17.47 -5.93
CA LYS A 15 -4.54 16.51 -4.91
C LYS A 15 -4.22 15.06 -5.27
N GLU A 16 -4.38 14.68 -6.54
CA GLU A 16 -3.98 13.34 -7.03
C GLU A 16 -2.47 13.11 -6.83
N VAL A 17 -1.63 14.09 -7.20
CA VAL A 17 -0.17 14.01 -7.04
C VAL A 17 0.25 13.98 -5.56
N GLU A 18 -0.46 14.69 -4.69
CA GLU A 18 -0.20 14.65 -3.25
C GLU A 18 -0.50 13.27 -2.66
N ILE A 19 -1.62 12.66 -3.05
CA ILE A 19 -1.98 11.29 -2.64
C ILE A 19 -0.91 10.29 -3.11
N PHE A 20 -0.46 10.38 -4.36
CA PHE A 20 0.62 9.50 -4.85
C PHE A 20 1.93 9.70 -4.09
N ARG A 21 2.30 10.94 -3.75
CA ARG A 21 3.48 11.21 -2.92
C ARG A 21 3.33 10.65 -1.51
N GLN A 22 2.13 10.67 -0.95
CA GLN A 22 1.86 10.11 0.37
C GLN A 22 1.94 8.58 0.35
N ILE A 23 1.37 7.93 -0.67
CA ILE A 23 1.48 6.48 -0.89
C ILE A 23 2.94 6.07 -1.09
N ALA A 24 3.66 6.77 -1.97
CA ALA A 24 5.09 6.51 -2.20
C ALA A 24 5.90 6.69 -0.92
N ARG A 25 5.56 7.71 -0.11
CA ARG A 25 6.20 7.91 1.19
C ARG A 25 5.93 6.75 2.13
N VAL A 26 4.69 6.30 2.29
CA VAL A 26 4.33 5.14 3.13
C VAL A 26 5.05 3.87 2.67
N ILE A 27 5.08 3.60 1.36
CA ILE A 27 5.82 2.46 0.79
C ILE A 27 7.33 2.59 1.04
N SER A 28 7.88 3.81 0.99
CA SER A 28 9.31 4.07 1.14
C SER A 28 9.80 4.30 2.58
N SER A 29 8.93 4.65 3.51
CA SER A 29 9.30 5.17 4.84
C SER A 29 9.53 4.06 5.86
N SER A 30 10.22 3.00 5.46
CA SER A 30 10.57 1.84 6.27
C SER A 30 9.37 1.17 6.95
N LEU A 31 8.55 0.44 6.20
CA LEU A 31 7.95 -0.71 6.85
C LEU A 31 9.06 -1.75 6.96
N GLU A 32 9.43 -2.08 8.19
CA GLU A 32 10.00 -3.38 8.48
C GLU A 32 9.16 -4.41 7.72
N LEU A 33 9.78 -5.34 6.99
CA LEU A 33 9.08 -6.32 6.16
C LEU A 33 7.93 -6.99 6.95
N ASP A 34 8.15 -7.18 8.25
CA ASP A 34 7.18 -7.70 9.22
C ASP A 34 5.90 -6.84 9.32
N GLU A 35 6.01 -5.51 9.32
CA GLU A 35 4.86 -4.60 9.36
C GLU A 35 4.04 -4.70 8.07
N VAL A 36 4.69 -4.77 6.90
CA VAL A 36 4.00 -4.95 5.62
C VAL A 36 3.23 -6.27 5.60
N LEU A 37 3.90 -7.35 5.99
CA LEU A 37 3.30 -8.69 5.98
C LEU A 37 2.12 -8.79 6.95
N LYS A 38 2.22 -8.14 8.12
CA LYS A 38 1.13 -8.07 9.08
C LYS A 38 -0.10 -7.37 8.50
N GLU A 39 0.07 -6.20 7.87
CA GLU A 39 -1.04 -5.50 7.23
C GLU A 39 -1.71 -6.34 6.14
N ILE A 40 -0.92 -7.05 5.33
CA ILE A 40 -1.45 -7.93 4.27
C ILE A 40 -2.26 -9.09 4.85
N VAL A 41 -1.77 -9.75 5.91
CA VAL A 41 -2.49 -10.84 6.59
C VAL A 41 -3.81 -10.34 7.17
N GLU A 42 -3.82 -9.19 7.83
CA GLU A 42 -5.03 -8.59 8.40
C GLU A 42 -6.08 -8.28 7.31
N MET A 43 -5.64 -7.72 6.17
CA MET A 43 -6.53 -7.49 5.03
C MET A 43 -7.08 -8.79 4.44
N ALA A 44 -6.25 -9.83 4.28
CA ALA A 44 -6.66 -11.11 3.71
C ALA A 44 -7.69 -11.84 4.60
N VAL A 45 -7.48 -11.87 5.91
CA VAL A 45 -8.44 -12.43 6.88
C VAL A 45 -9.79 -11.70 6.78
N SER A 46 -9.77 -10.37 6.77
CA SER A 46 -10.98 -9.56 6.68
C SER A 46 -11.77 -9.81 5.39
N LEU A 47 -11.08 -9.85 4.24
CA LEU A 47 -11.70 -10.05 2.93
C LEU A 47 -12.27 -11.46 2.74
N THR A 48 -11.55 -12.47 3.23
CA THR A 48 -11.91 -13.88 3.02
C THR A 48 -12.85 -14.42 4.10
N ARG A 49 -12.93 -13.75 5.25
CA ARG A 49 -13.58 -14.25 6.47
C ARG A 49 -13.00 -15.58 6.95
N ALA A 50 -11.73 -15.84 6.64
CA ALA A 50 -11.03 -17.02 7.13
C ALA A 50 -10.72 -16.87 8.62
N ASP A 51 -10.68 -17.99 9.36
CA ASP A 51 -10.29 -17.97 10.77
C ASP A 51 -8.81 -17.60 10.96
N SER A 52 -7.97 -17.81 9.95
CA SER A 52 -6.54 -17.48 9.94
C SER A 52 -5.98 -17.39 8.52
N CYS A 53 -4.92 -16.60 8.35
CA CYS A 53 -4.14 -16.50 7.12
C CYS A 53 -2.65 -16.46 7.48
N LEU A 54 -1.81 -17.12 6.68
CA LEU A 54 -0.36 -17.15 6.86
C LEU A 54 0.32 -16.79 5.54
N ILE A 55 1.40 -16.03 5.63
CA ILE A 55 2.30 -15.75 4.52
C ILE A 55 3.66 -16.31 4.89
N TYR A 56 4.18 -17.20 4.06
CA TYR A 56 5.52 -17.76 4.21
C TYR A 56 6.47 -17.04 3.26
N LEU A 57 7.64 -16.67 3.78
CA LEU A 57 8.72 -16.14 2.96
C LEU A 57 9.67 -17.27 2.59
N PHE A 58 9.92 -17.42 1.29
CA PHE A 58 10.94 -18.33 0.84
C PHE A 58 12.32 -17.66 0.92
N ASP A 59 13.24 -18.28 1.66
CA ASP A 59 14.65 -17.89 1.66
C ASP A 59 15.38 -18.73 0.61
N GLU A 60 15.71 -18.09 -0.52
CA GLU A 60 16.44 -18.68 -1.65
C GLU A 60 17.83 -19.21 -1.25
N VAL A 61 18.48 -18.60 -0.25
CA VAL A 61 19.83 -18.97 0.19
C VAL A 61 19.80 -20.25 1.03
N LYS A 62 18.82 -20.32 1.95
CA LYS A 62 18.66 -21.48 2.85
C LYS A 62 17.72 -22.56 2.31
N LYS A 63 17.03 -22.29 1.21
CA LYS A 63 16.02 -23.16 0.56
C LYS A 63 14.93 -23.63 1.52
N ASN A 64 14.46 -22.76 2.39
CA ASN A 64 13.40 -23.05 3.34
C ASN A 64 12.30 -21.98 3.30
N LEU A 65 11.12 -22.37 3.76
CA LEU A 65 10.00 -21.47 4.02
C LEU A 65 10.09 -21.05 5.49
N PHE A 66 10.10 -19.74 5.74
CA PHE A 66 9.93 -19.14 7.06
C PHE A 66 8.50 -18.68 7.25
#